data_AF-A0A2W4RSP0-F1
#
_entry.id   AF-A0A2W4RSP0-F1
#
_cell.length_a   1.000
_cell.length_b   1.000
_cell.length_c   1.000
_cell.angle_alpha   90.00
_cell.angle_beta   90.00
_cell.angle_gamma   90.00
#
_symmetry.space_group_name_H-M   'P 1'
#
loop_
_entity.id
_entity.type
_entity.pdbx_description
1 polymer ?
#
loop_
_entity_poly.entity_id
_entity_poly.type
_entity_poly.pdbx_seq_one_letter_code
_entity_poly.pdbx_strand_id
1 'polypeptide(L)'
;MSEADFQAKVGHILSSLTNNLNFPEPWPEPVPSLAQLNEVYRVYLDAYHASLTRDTLKIKQRDAARQTLTDMLKHVASYLEVVAHLDTDKLFTTGFDL
;
A
#
# COMPACT_ATOMS: atom_id res chain seq x y z
N MET A 1 -9.86 -9.61 -6.68
CA MET A 1 -10.05 -8.23 -6.18
C MET A 1 -10.11 -7.28 -7.36
N SER A 2 -11.20 -6.51 -7.49
CA SER A 2 -11.33 -5.51 -8.56
C SER A 2 -10.36 -4.33 -8.36
N GLU A 3 -10.21 -3.46 -9.36
CA GLU A 3 -9.40 -2.24 -9.22
C GLU A 3 -9.99 -1.28 -8.17
N ALA A 4 -11.32 -1.18 -8.09
CA ALA A 4 -11.99 -0.35 -7.09
C ALA A 4 -11.75 -0.86 -5.66
N ASP A 5 -11.88 -2.17 -5.46
CA ASP A 5 -11.59 -2.80 -4.15
C ASP A 5 -10.14 -2.58 -3.74
N PHE A 6 -9.20 -2.69 -4.70
CA PHE A 6 -7.79 -2.48 -4.44
C PHE A 6 -7.50 -1.03 -4.04
N GLN A 7 -8.06 -0.04 -4.77
CA GLN A 7 -7.94 1.38 -4.42
C GLN A 7 -8.49 1.67 -3.02
N ALA A 8 -9.68 1.16 -2.71
CA ALA A 8 -10.29 1.34 -1.39
C ALA A 8 -9.40 0.74 -0.28
N LYS A 9 -8.88 -0.48 -0.50
CA LYS A 9 -8.00 -1.15 0.46
C LYS A 9 -6.70 -0.37 0.68
N VAL A 10 -6.00 0.03 -0.38
CA VAL A 10 -4.75 0.79 -0.24
C VAL A 10 -5.00 2.15 0.43
N GLY A 11 -6.05 2.87 0.04
CA GLY A 11 -6.43 4.12 0.67
C GLY A 11 -6.71 3.96 2.17
N HIS A 12 -7.38 2.88 2.55
CA HIS A 12 -7.62 2.56 3.96
C HIS A 12 -6.32 2.27 4.72
N ILE A 13 -5.41 1.47 4.16
CA ILE A 13 -4.11 1.18 4.79
C ILE A 13 -3.30 2.47 4.99
N LEU A 14 -3.14 3.29 3.94
CA LEU A 14 -2.34 4.52 4.03
C LEU A 14 -2.93 5.53 5.01
N SER A 15 -4.25 5.68 5.03
CA SER A 15 -4.91 6.55 6.01
C SER A 15 -4.78 6.03 7.44
N SER A 16 -4.83 4.72 7.66
CA SER A 16 -4.71 4.10 8.99
C SER A 16 -3.28 4.15 9.54
N LEU A 17 -2.27 4.10 8.68
CA LEU A 17 -0.86 4.23 9.06
C LEU A 17 -0.45 5.71 9.25
N THR A 18 -1.11 6.64 8.57
CA THR A 18 -0.84 8.08 8.71
C THR A 18 -1.12 8.53 10.15
N ASN A 19 -0.09 9.03 10.83
CA ASN A 19 -0.14 9.42 12.25
C ASN A 19 -0.51 8.27 13.21
N ASN A 20 -0.23 7.01 12.84
CA ASN A 20 -0.44 5.88 13.73
C ASN A 20 0.59 5.86 14.86
N LEU A 21 0.12 6.03 16.11
CA LEU A 21 0.97 6.07 17.29
C LEU A 21 1.65 4.73 17.63
N ASN A 22 1.09 3.60 17.15
CA ASN A 22 1.68 2.29 17.35
C ASN A 22 2.86 2.02 16.41
N PHE A 23 2.92 2.72 15.27
CA PHE A 23 3.94 2.53 14.24
C PHE A 23 4.47 3.88 13.70
N PRO A 24 5.11 4.69 14.56
CA PRO A 24 5.58 6.01 14.15
C PRO A 24 6.71 5.90 13.11
N GLU A 25 6.67 6.78 12.12
CA GLU A 25 7.80 6.99 11.20
C GLU A 25 8.92 7.80 11.88
N PRO A 26 10.18 7.66 11.41
CA PRO A 26 10.63 6.85 10.28
C PRO A 26 10.78 5.36 10.63
N TRP A 27 10.33 4.49 9.73
CA TRP A 27 10.60 3.06 9.81
C TRP A 27 12.04 2.76 9.36
N PRO A 28 12.66 1.67 9.85
CA PRO A 28 14.02 1.33 9.47
C PRO A 28 14.11 0.90 8.00
N GLU A 29 15.18 1.30 7.31
CA GLU A 29 15.53 0.72 6.01
C GLU A 29 15.69 -0.80 6.13
N PRO A 30 15.23 -1.60 5.14
CA PRO A 30 14.74 -1.21 3.81
C PRO A 30 13.20 -1.06 3.72
N VAL A 31 12.50 -0.82 4.83
CA VAL A 31 11.04 -0.70 4.85
C VAL A 31 10.61 0.61 4.17
N PRO A 32 9.73 0.57 3.16
CA PRO A 32 9.29 1.80 2.49
C PRO A 32 8.54 2.74 3.44
N SER A 33 8.90 4.02 3.43
CA SER A 33 8.18 5.09 4.12
C SER A 33 6.77 5.31 3.55
N LEU A 34 5.90 5.96 4.34
CA LEU A 34 4.59 6.41 3.89
C LEU A 34 4.69 7.37 2.71
N ALA A 35 5.71 8.22 2.65
CA ALA A 35 5.94 9.09 1.51
C ALA A 35 6.18 8.28 0.22
N GLN A 36 7.02 7.24 0.30
CA GLN A 36 7.29 6.34 -0.84
C GLN A 36 6.05 5.53 -1.23
N LEU A 37 5.28 5.02 -0.26
CA LEU A 37 4.02 4.33 -0.54
C LEU A 37 2.98 5.22 -1.21
N ASN A 38 2.81 6.46 -0.72
CA ASN A 38 1.88 7.43 -1.32
C ASN A 38 2.28 7.78 -2.76
N GLU A 39 3.58 7.92 -3.04
CA GLU A 39 4.05 8.20 -4.39
C GLU A 39 3.77 7.04 -5.35
N VAL A 40 4.05 5.79 -4.93
CA VAL A 40 3.76 4.61 -5.76
C VAL A 40 2.25 4.39 -5.90
N TYR A 41 1.45 4.71 -4.88
CA TYR A 41 0.00 4.70 -5.00
C TYR A 41 -0.51 5.73 -6.02
N ARG A 42 0.04 6.95 -6.02
CA ARG A 42 -0.26 7.97 -7.02
C ARG A 42 0.09 7.50 -8.44
N VAL A 43 1.27 6.90 -8.64
CA VAL A 43 1.67 6.31 -9.93
C VAL A 43 0.68 5.24 -10.40
N TYR A 44 0.22 4.38 -9.49
CA TYR A 44 -0.81 3.39 -9.80
C TYR A 44 -2.14 4.04 -10.22
N LEU A 45 -2.60 5.09 -9.51
CA LEU A 45 -3.83 5.81 -9.85
C LEU A 45 -3.75 6.48 -11.23
N ASP A 46 -2.61 7.10 -11.55
CA ASP A 46 -2.36 7.71 -12.86
C ASP A 46 -2.40 6.65 -13.97
N ALA A 47 -1.75 5.50 -13.76
CA ALA A 47 -1.77 4.38 -14.70
C ALA A 47 -3.18 3.77 -14.84
N TYR A 48 -3.94 3.68 -13.74
CA TYR A 48 -5.33 3.24 -13.77
C TYR A 48 -6.19 4.14 -14.65
N HIS A 49 -6.16 5.46 -14.43
CA HIS A 49 -6.90 6.42 -15.25
C HIS A 49 -6.48 6.36 -16.72
N ALA A 50 -5.19 6.25 -17.00
CA ALA A 50 -4.68 6.11 -18.36
C ALA A 50 -5.19 4.83 -19.05
N SER A 51 -5.32 3.73 -18.31
CA SER A 51 -5.80 2.44 -18.82
C SER A 51 -7.29 2.44 -19.23
N LEU A 52 -8.07 3.43 -18.79
CA LEU A 52 -9.49 3.55 -19.14
C LEU A 52 -9.74 3.71 -20.64
N THR A 53 -8.72 4.13 -21.40
CA THR A 53 -8.79 4.19 -22.88
C THR A 53 -8.74 2.81 -23.55
N ARG A 54 -8.70 1.71 -22.79
CA ARG A 54 -8.61 0.31 -23.25
C ARG A 54 -7.38 0.00 -24.11
N ASP A 55 -6.35 0.82 -23.97
CA ASP A 55 -5.06 0.60 -24.59
C ASP A 55 -4.33 -0.54 -23.86
N THR A 56 -3.93 -1.57 -24.61
CA THR A 56 -3.30 -2.78 -24.03
C THR A 56 -1.95 -2.48 -23.38
N LEU A 57 -1.19 -1.49 -23.86
CA LEU A 57 0.05 -1.07 -23.25
C LEU A 57 -0.22 -0.39 -21.90
N LYS A 58 -1.21 0.50 -21.83
CA LYS A 58 -1.57 1.20 -20.59
C LYS A 58 -2.15 0.27 -19.54
N ILE A 59 -2.91 -0.74 -19.96
CA ILE A 59 -3.37 -1.82 -19.07
C ILE A 59 -2.17 -2.54 -18.44
N LYS A 60 -1.17 -2.94 -19.25
CA LYS A 60 0.05 -3.56 -18.73
C LYS A 60 0.81 -2.65 -17.77
N GLN A 61 0.86 -1.34 -18.02
CA GLN A 61 1.49 -0.37 -17.13
C GLN A 61 0.76 -0.26 -15.79
N ARG A 62 -0.59 -0.22 -15.79
CA ARG A 62 -1.38 -0.28 -14.56
C ARG A 62 -1.11 -1.56 -13.79
N ASP A 63 -1.09 -2.70 -14.46
CA ASP A 63 -0.86 -3.99 -13.80
C ASP A 63 0.54 -4.07 -13.18
N ALA A 64 1.56 -3.54 -13.87
CA ALA A 64 2.91 -3.42 -13.33
C ALA A 64 2.96 -2.49 -12.09
N ALA A 65 2.32 -1.31 -12.16
CA ALA A 65 2.24 -0.39 -11.03
C ALA A 65 1.51 -1.00 -9.83
N ARG A 66 0.43 -1.73 -10.09
CA ARG A 66 -0.31 -2.50 -9.06
C ARG A 66 0.59 -3.54 -8.40
N GLN A 67 1.40 -4.25 -9.17
CA GLN A 67 2.33 -5.25 -8.64
C GLN A 67 3.40 -4.59 -7.77
N THR A 68 4.03 -3.51 -8.24
CA THR A 68 5.02 -2.75 -7.46
C THR A 68 4.44 -2.26 -6.12
N LEU A 69 3.25 -1.67 -6.15
CA LEU A 69 2.58 -1.22 -4.93
C LEU A 69 2.27 -2.39 -3.98
N THR A 70 1.80 -3.51 -4.52
CA THR A 70 1.51 -4.72 -3.74
C THR A 70 2.76 -5.24 -3.04
N ASP A 71 3.89 -5.27 -3.72
CA ASP A 71 5.14 -5.78 -3.15
C ASP A 71 5.69 -4.85 -2.06
N MET A 72 5.59 -3.53 -2.24
CA MET A 72 5.92 -2.57 -1.18
C MET A 72 5.01 -2.72 0.04
N LEU A 73 3.70 -2.88 -0.16
CA LEU A 73 2.75 -3.09 0.94
C LEU A 73 3.02 -4.39 1.69
N LYS A 74 3.44 -5.46 1.00
CA LYS A 74 3.86 -6.71 1.65
C LYS A 74 5.10 -6.52 2.52
N HIS A 75 6.09 -5.76 2.05
CA HIS A 75 7.28 -5.46 2.85
C HIS A 75 6.91 -4.71 4.14
N VAL A 76 6.01 -3.74 4.04
CA VAL A 76 5.50 -3.02 5.21
C VAL A 76 4.68 -3.93 6.13
N ALA A 77 3.78 -4.76 5.58
CA ALA A 77 3.02 -5.73 6.37
C ALA A 77 3.92 -6.64 7.20
N SER A 78 4.94 -7.25 6.59
CA SER A 78 5.88 -8.12 7.30
C SER A 78 6.64 -7.38 8.40
N TYR A 79 7.01 -6.11 8.19
CA TYR A 79 7.60 -5.29 9.25
C TYR A 79 6.62 -5.06 10.41
N LEU A 80 5.38 -4.70 10.12
CA LEU A 80 4.35 -4.46 11.13
C LEU A 80 4.05 -5.70 11.97
N GLU A 81 3.97 -6.88 11.35
CA GLU A 81 3.81 -8.16 12.06
C GLU A 81 4.95 -8.44 13.04
N VAL A 82 6.19 -8.19 12.62
CA VAL A 82 7.38 -8.39 13.46
C VAL A 82 7.39 -7.40 14.63
N VAL A 83 7.11 -6.12 14.38
CA VAL A 83 7.12 -5.07 15.42
C VAL A 83 5.96 -5.19 16.39
N ALA A 84 4.79 -5.62 15.92
CA ALA A 84 3.66 -5.86 16.78
C ALA A 84 3.88 -7.03 17.74
N HIS A 85 4.82 -7.95 17.46
CA HIS A 85 5.04 -9.14 18.27
C HIS A 85 3.73 -9.93 18.53
N LEU A 86 2.88 -10.07 17.51
CA LEU A 86 1.54 -10.68 17.59
C LEU A 86 0.52 -9.92 18.45
N ASP A 87 0.78 -8.66 18.80
CA ASP A 87 -0.20 -7.76 19.41
C ASP A 87 -1.28 -7.38 18.39
N THR A 88 -2.38 -8.13 18.43
CA THR A 88 -3.50 -7.99 17.49
C THR A 88 -4.18 -6.63 17.58
N ASP A 89 -4.16 -5.99 18.76
CA ASP A 89 -4.75 -4.67 18.95
C ASP A 89 -3.95 -3.61 18.18
N LYS A 90 -2.61 -3.72 18.18
CA LYS A 90 -1.77 -2.86 17.34
C LYS A 90 -1.98 -3.14 15.86
N LEU A 91 -1.99 -4.41 15.44
CA LEU A 91 -2.17 -4.77 14.03
C LEU A 91 -3.50 -4.28 13.46
N PHE A 92 -4.57 -4.30 14.26
CA PHE A 92 -5.88 -3.78 13.85
C PHE A 92 -5.86 -2.29 13.49
N THR A 93 -4.92 -1.51 14.05
CA THR A 93 -4.79 -0.07 13.74
C THR A 93 -4.11 0.21 12.39
N THR A 94 -3.55 -0.81 11.73
CA THR A 94 -2.76 -0.62 10.50
C THR A 94 -3.61 -0.59 9.22
N GLY A 95 -4.88 -1.01 9.30
CA GLY A 95 -5.77 -1.14 8.15
C GLY A 95 -5.43 -2.32 7.22
N PHE A 96 -4.40 -3.11 7.54
CA PHE A 96 -4.16 -4.38 6.85
C PHE A 96 -5.08 -5.48 7.41
N ASP A 97 -5.48 -6.39 6.52
CA ASP A 97 -6.08 -7.67 6.91
C ASP A 97 -4.93 -8.67 7.16
N LEU A 98 -4.40 -8.72 8.39
CA LEU A 98 -3.32 -9.62 8.83
C LEU A 98 -3.84 -10.64 9.84
#